data_AF-A0A139PII1-F1
#
_entry.id   AF-A0A139PII1-F1
#
_cell.length_a   1.000
_cell.length_b   1.000
_cell.length_c   1.000
_cell.angle_alpha   90.00
_cell.angle_beta   90.00
_cell.angle_gamma   90.00
#
_symmetry.space_group_name_H-M   'P 1'
#
loop_
_entity.id
_entity.type
_entity.pdbx_description
1 polymer ?
#
loop_
_entity_poly.entity_id
_entity_poly.type
_entity_poly.pdbx_seq_one_letter_code
_entity_poly.pdbx_strand_id
1 'polypeptide(L)'
;MGEDYLLENSGGHSIDPDITGDKNQINQIKDILENQSPEKMTGLEKKNYETLKKLQGVKNRLLKQLSTQFLSDGSISSHEMFFLDSVQATAVATAMTESVSNGHSEIEAVAKKAVADAETLYDKSKEVPWFVTELTYDEIEDVYAEAGVTYDSIVGETQRHFDKKVSKSAEIVKAFTDLETNIQKGVEQAVEGDESLARDINQWTN
;
A
#
# COMPACT_ATOMS: atom_id res chain seq x y z
N MET A 1 1.37 12.88 18.73
CA MET A 1 1.42 12.61 17.27
C MET A 1 0.34 13.35 16.48
N GLY A 2 -0.88 13.55 17.00
CA GLY A 2 -1.90 14.41 16.36
C GLY A 2 -1.86 15.87 16.81
N GLU A 3 -1.67 16.14 18.10
CA GLU A 3 -1.64 17.52 18.63
C GLU A 3 -0.28 18.22 18.43
N ASP A 4 0.83 17.47 18.40
CA ASP A 4 2.20 18.04 18.34
C ASP A 4 2.56 18.73 17.01
N TYR A 5 1.65 18.77 16.03
CA TYR A 5 1.88 19.33 14.69
C TYR A 5 0.83 20.36 14.27
N LEU A 6 -0.10 20.72 15.16
CA LEU A 6 -1.00 21.84 14.91
C LEU A 6 -0.19 23.13 15.07
N LEU A 7 0.30 23.67 13.96
CA LEU A 7 0.84 25.02 13.93
C LEU A 7 -0.33 25.97 14.21
N GLU A 8 -0.31 26.63 15.39
CA GLU A 8 -1.37 27.56 15.84
C GLU A 8 -1.63 28.71 14.85
N ASN A 9 -0.76 28.89 13.86
CA ASN A 9 -0.83 29.93 12.83
C ASN A 9 -0.68 29.39 11.40
N SER A 10 -1.15 28.17 11.11
CA SER A 10 -1.05 27.54 9.77
C SER A 10 -1.91 28.20 8.67
N GLY A 11 -2.58 29.32 8.94
CA GLY A 11 -3.45 29.98 7.96
C GLY A 11 -4.66 29.15 7.51
N GLY A 12 -5.07 28.14 8.31
CA GLY A 12 -6.20 27.26 7.99
C GLY A 12 -5.82 25.94 7.31
N HIS A 13 -4.53 25.65 7.14
CA HIS A 13 -3.99 24.42 6.54
C HIS A 13 -3.71 23.34 7.60
N SER A 14 -4.63 23.09 8.52
CA SER A 14 -4.51 21.93 9.42
C SER A 14 -5.05 20.66 8.75
N ILE A 15 -4.40 19.52 8.99
CA ILE A 15 -4.98 18.22 8.65
C ILE A 15 -6.34 18.08 9.35
N ASP A 16 -7.35 17.61 8.61
CA ASP A 16 -8.74 17.50 9.07
C ASP A 16 -8.81 16.86 10.48
N PRO A 17 -9.56 17.47 11.43
CA PRO A 17 -9.78 16.90 12.76
C PRO A 17 -10.34 15.48 12.74
N ASP A 18 -11.07 15.09 11.69
CA ASP A 18 -11.61 13.73 11.53
C ASP A 18 -10.49 12.71 11.24
N ILE A 19 -9.35 13.16 10.70
CA ILE A 19 -8.16 12.34 10.42
C ILE A 19 -7.21 12.31 11.63
N THR A 20 -7.05 13.43 12.33
CA THR A 20 -6.13 13.56 13.48
C THR A 20 -6.78 13.28 14.84
N GLY A 21 -8.11 13.20 14.87
CA GLY A 21 -8.91 13.00 16.09
C GLY A 21 -9.12 11.54 16.49
N ASP A 22 -8.85 10.58 15.60
CA ASP A 22 -8.96 9.15 15.94
C ASP A 22 -7.74 8.68 16.74
N LYS A 23 -7.84 8.88 18.05
CA LYS A 23 -6.82 8.45 19.03
C LYS A 23 -6.53 6.95 18.96
N ASN A 24 -7.47 6.11 18.54
CA ASN A 24 -7.25 4.68 18.43
C ASN A 24 -6.35 4.36 17.24
N GLN A 25 -6.63 4.93 16.06
CA GLN A 25 -5.79 4.78 14.88
C GLN A 25 -4.37 5.30 15.11
N ILE A 26 -4.23 6.46 15.77
CA ILE A 26 -2.93 7.02 16.12
C ILE A 26 -2.14 6.11 17.07
N ASN A 27 -2.80 5.56 18.09
CA ASN A 27 -2.17 4.64 19.02
C ASN A 27 -1.77 3.31 18.35
N GLN A 28 -2.57 2.81 17.41
CA GLN A 28 -2.21 1.62 16.62
C GLN A 28 -0.96 1.87 15.77
N ILE A 29 -0.89 3.00 15.06
CA ILE A 29 0.30 3.36 14.26
C ILE A 29 1.54 3.51 15.16
N LYS A 30 1.37 4.13 16.33
CA LYS A 30 2.44 4.26 17.32
C LYS A 30 2.94 2.90 17.79
N ASP A 31 2.03 2.00 18.14
CA ASP A 31 2.38 0.65 18.61
C ASP A 31 3.12 -0.15 17.51
N ILE A 32 2.63 -0.08 16.27
CA ILE A 32 3.30 -0.69 15.10
C ILE A 32 4.73 -0.16 14.95
N LEU A 33 4.93 1.15 15.05
CA LEU A 33 6.23 1.78 14.81
C LEU A 33 7.24 1.60 15.96
N GLU A 34 6.75 1.53 17.21
CA GLU A 34 7.59 1.62 18.41
C GLU A 34 7.73 0.29 19.16
N ASN A 35 6.68 -0.55 19.17
CA ASN A 35 6.61 -1.72 20.06
C ASN A 35 6.52 -3.05 19.32
N GLN A 36 6.04 -3.07 18.08
CA GLN A 36 5.92 -4.31 17.33
C GLN A 36 7.27 -4.78 16.79
N SER A 37 7.61 -6.04 17.06
CA SER A 37 8.80 -6.68 16.53
C SER A 37 8.52 -7.23 15.12
N PRO A 38 9.27 -6.81 14.08
CA PRO A 38 9.06 -7.24 12.70
C PRO A 38 9.14 -8.77 12.50
N GLU A 39 9.74 -9.48 13.44
CA GLU A 39 9.91 -10.94 13.43
C GLU A 39 8.60 -11.70 13.66
N LYS A 40 7.58 -11.04 14.23
CA LYS A 40 6.25 -11.63 14.50
C LYS A 40 5.18 -11.25 13.48
N MET A 41 5.55 -10.43 12.50
CA MET A 41 4.63 -9.92 11.47
C MET A 41 4.49 -10.91 10.32
N THR A 42 3.31 -10.94 9.70
CA THR A 42 3.08 -11.56 8.39
C THR A 42 3.91 -10.87 7.30
N GLY A 43 4.02 -11.50 6.12
CA GLY A 43 4.76 -10.93 4.99
C GLY A 43 4.25 -9.55 4.57
N LEU A 44 2.92 -9.37 4.50
CA LEU A 44 2.29 -8.10 4.16
C LEU A 44 2.48 -7.03 5.25
N GLU A 45 2.27 -7.40 6.51
CA GLU A 45 2.49 -6.48 7.65
C GLU A 45 3.92 -5.97 7.68
N LYS A 46 4.91 -6.85 7.43
CA LYS A 46 6.31 -6.45 7.37
C LYS A 46 6.59 -5.47 6.24
N LYS A 47 6.04 -5.69 5.04
CA LYS A 47 6.18 -4.74 3.91
C LYS A 47 5.59 -3.38 4.25
N ASN A 48 4.40 -3.35 4.86
CA ASN A 48 3.74 -2.11 5.25
C ASN A 48 4.44 -1.41 6.42
N TYR A 49 5.03 -2.17 7.35
CA TYR A 49 5.88 -1.62 8.40
C TYR A 49 7.08 -0.85 7.82
N GLU A 50 7.79 -1.43 6.83
CA GLU A 50 8.91 -0.75 6.17
C GLU A 50 8.46 0.56 5.50
N THR A 51 7.30 0.56 4.83
CA THR A 51 6.70 1.78 4.26
C THR A 51 6.43 2.83 5.35
N LEU A 52 5.89 2.45 6.51
CA LEU A 52 5.68 3.36 7.64
C LEU A 52 6.99 3.89 8.24
N LYS A 53 8.06 3.07 8.26
CA LYS A 53 9.40 3.52 8.70
C LYS A 53 10.00 4.57 7.77
N LYS A 54 9.82 4.42 6.45
CA LYS A 54 10.22 5.46 5.47
C LYS A 54 9.49 6.78 5.74
N LEU A 55 8.18 6.74 5.97
CA LEU A 55 7.38 7.92 6.34
C LEU A 55 7.87 8.57 7.63
N GLN A 56 8.17 7.77 8.66
CA GLN A 56 8.75 8.27 9.91
C GLN A 56 10.09 8.98 9.66
N GLY A 57 10.90 8.47 8.73
CA GLY A 57 12.13 9.11 8.29
C GLY A 57 11.89 10.49 7.64
N VAL A 58 10.90 10.61 6.76
CA VAL A 58 10.50 11.90 6.16
C VAL A 58 10.08 12.88 7.23
N LYS A 59 9.19 12.46 8.13
CA LYS A 59 8.72 13.26 9.26
C LYS A 59 9.88 13.81 10.10
N ASN A 60 10.86 12.96 10.42
CA ASN A 60 12.04 13.37 11.19
C ASN A 60 12.90 14.40 10.44
N ARG A 61 13.00 14.30 9.12
CA ARG A 61 13.68 15.32 8.30
C ARG A 61 12.93 16.65 8.32
N LEU A 62 11.61 16.64 8.15
CA LEU A 62 10.78 17.85 8.19
C LEU A 62 10.89 18.56 9.55
N LEU A 63 10.85 17.80 10.65
CA LEU A 63 11.08 18.33 12.01
C LEU A 63 12.46 18.99 12.14
N LYS A 64 13.49 18.40 11.53
CA LYS A 64 14.83 18.98 11.53
C LYS A 64 14.85 20.28 10.71
N GLN A 65 14.25 20.31 9.53
CA GLN A 65 14.21 21.53 8.71
C GLN A 65 13.44 22.65 9.40
N LEU A 66 12.30 22.34 10.03
CA LEU A 66 11.53 23.30 10.82
C LEU A 66 12.39 23.92 11.94
N SER A 67 13.12 23.10 12.70
CA SER A 67 13.93 23.55 13.84
C SER A 67 15.28 24.17 13.46
N THR A 68 15.80 23.96 12.25
CA THR A 68 17.15 24.38 11.88
C THR A 68 17.23 25.35 10.69
N GLN A 69 16.20 25.41 9.85
CA GLN A 69 16.19 26.24 8.63
C GLN A 69 15.06 27.27 8.63
N PHE A 70 13.84 26.90 9.04
CA PHE A 70 12.66 27.75 8.78
C PHE A 70 12.30 28.73 9.90
N LEU A 71 12.51 28.38 11.18
CA LEU A 71 12.10 29.24 12.31
C LEU A 71 13.11 30.36 12.66
N SER A 72 13.61 31.11 11.67
CA SER A 72 14.65 32.11 11.88
C SER A 72 14.17 33.39 12.60
N ASP A 73 12.92 33.80 12.42
CA ASP A 73 12.30 34.97 13.07
C ASP A 73 11.20 34.59 14.10
N GLY A 74 11.05 33.29 14.37
CA GLY A 74 10.01 32.74 15.23
C GLY A 74 8.68 32.43 14.52
N SER A 75 8.59 32.67 13.22
CA SER A 75 7.44 32.33 12.38
C SER A 75 7.86 31.55 11.14
N ILE A 76 6.89 30.93 10.45
CA ILE A 76 7.11 30.23 9.18
C ILE A 76 6.43 31.02 8.06
N SER A 77 7.16 31.27 6.98
CA SER A 77 6.63 31.95 5.80
C SER A 77 5.71 31.04 4.98
N SER A 78 4.90 31.64 4.10
CA SER A 78 4.01 30.88 3.21
C SER A 78 4.77 29.96 2.25
N HIS A 79 5.96 30.35 1.78
CA HIS A 79 6.78 29.51 0.90
C HIS A 79 7.35 28.30 1.66
N GLU A 80 7.81 28.49 2.90
CA GLU A 80 8.33 27.41 3.75
C GLU A 80 7.23 26.43 4.13
N MET A 81 6.03 26.94 4.46
CA MET A 81 4.86 26.10 4.70
C MET A 81 4.52 25.26 3.47
N PHE A 82 4.43 25.89 2.29
CA PHE A 82 4.16 25.19 1.05
C PHE A 82 5.18 24.07 0.78
N PHE A 83 6.47 24.33 1.01
CA PHE A 83 7.50 23.31 0.86
C PHE A 83 7.28 22.13 1.82
N LEU A 84 7.07 22.40 3.12
CA LEU A 84 6.79 21.34 4.10
C LEU A 84 5.57 20.50 3.70
N ASP A 85 4.48 21.16 3.30
CA ASP A 85 3.25 20.51 2.85
C ASP A 85 3.51 19.66 1.60
N SER A 86 4.28 20.18 0.63
CA SER A 86 4.58 19.46 -0.61
C SER A 86 5.41 18.19 -0.35
N VAL A 87 6.41 18.26 0.54
CA VAL A 87 7.23 17.10 0.91
C VAL A 87 6.41 16.09 1.69
N GLN A 88 5.55 16.54 2.61
CA GLN A 88 4.66 15.65 3.36
C GLN A 88 3.64 14.98 2.44
N ALA A 89 2.96 15.75 1.58
CA ALA A 89 1.94 15.25 0.65
C ALA A 89 2.54 14.24 -0.33
N THR A 90 3.71 14.53 -0.91
CA THR A 90 4.42 13.61 -1.79
C THR A 90 4.78 12.32 -1.05
N ALA A 91 5.36 12.42 0.14
CA ALA A 91 5.75 11.24 0.90
C ALA A 91 4.56 10.36 1.30
N VAL A 92 3.44 10.97 1.73
CA VAL A 92 2.21 10.26 2.07
C VAL A 92 1.64 9.57 0.82
N ALA A 93 1.58 10.26 -0.31
CA ALA A 93 1.11 9.69 -1.57
C ALA A 93 1.95 8.49 -2.00
N THR A 94 3.28 8.62 -2.02
CA THR A 94 4.20 7.51 -2.32
C THR A 94 4.00 6.33 -1.37
N ALA A 95 3.86 6.57 -0.07
CA ALA A 95 3.66 5.50 0.91
C ALA A 95 2.30 4.80 0.74
N MET A 96 1.25 5.53 0.37
CA MET A 96 -0.03 4.94 0.02
C MET A 96 0.09 4.06 -1.23
N THR A 97 0.76 4.53 -2.28
CA THR A 97 1.05 3.75 -3.51
C THR A 97 1.84 2.49 -3.20
N GLU A 98 2.88 2.58 -2.35
CA GLU A 98 3.67 1.42 -1.90
C GLU A 98 2.79 0.41 -1.15
N SER A 99 1.94 0.88 -0.23
CA SER A 99 1.06 0.02 0.58
C SER A 99 0.05 -0.74 -0.27
N VAL A 100 -0.62 -0.09 -1.23
CA VAL A 100 -1.54 -0.77 -2.14
C VAL A 100 -0.82 -1.72 -3.09
N SER A 101 0.42 -1.39 -3.49
CA SER A 101 1.27 -2.28 -4.30
C SER A 101 1.68 -3.53 -3.53
N ASN A 102 2.04 -3.38 -2.24
CA ASN A 102 2.33 -4.51 -1.35
C ASN A 102 1.12 -5.44 -1.24
N GLY A 103 -0.09 -4.87 -1.07
CA GLY A 103 -1.34 -5.61 -1.02
C GLY A 103 -1.65 -6.34 -2.33
N HIS A 104 -1.44 -5.67 -3.48
CA HIS A 104 -1.60 -6.29 -4.79
C HIS A 104 -0.67 -7.49 -4.98
N SER A 105 0.62 -7.35 -4.65
CA SER A 105 1.57 -8.48 -4.74
C SER A 105 1.21 -9.65 -3.82
N GLU A 106 0.63 -9.39 -2.64
CA GLU A 106 0.15 -10.45 -1.76
C GLU A 106 -1.06 -11.18 -2.38
N ILE A 107 -1.99 -10.44 -2.99
CA ILE A 107 -3.14 -11.01 -3.70
C ILE A 107 -2.67 -11.90 -4.87
N GLU A 108 -1.66 -11.46 -5.63
CA GLU A 108 -1.08 -12.29 -6.69
C GLU A 108 -0.44 -13.58 -6.15
N ALA A 109 0.28 -13.49 -5.03
CA ALA A 109 0.90 -14.65 -4.41
C ALA A 109 -0.15 -15.67 -3.93
N VAL A 110 -1.21 -15.19 -3.28
CA VAL A 110 -2.34 -16.03 -2.84
C VAL A 110 -3.07 -16.64 -4.05
N ALA A 111 -3.30 -15.86 -5.10
CA ALA A 111 -3.92 -16.35 -6.34
C ALA A 111 -3.12 -17.49 -6.98
N LYS A 112 -1.80 -17.30 -7.14
CA LYS A 112 -0.90 -18.33 -7.68
C LYS A 112 -0.92 -19.60 -6.84
N LYS A 113 -0.88 -19.45 -5.50
CA LYS A 113 -0.96 -20.60 -4.59
C LYS A 113 -2.30 -21.33 -4.71
N ALA A 114 -3.42 -20.60 -4.75
CA ALA A 114 -4.74 -21.21 -4.86
C ALA A 114 -4.91 -22.02 -6.16
N VAL A 115 -4.39 -21.51 -7.28
CA VAL A 115 -4.38 -22.24 -8.55
C VAL A 115 -3.52 -23.52 -8.45
N ALA A 116 -2.31 -23.43 -7.87
CA ALA A 116 -1.46 -24.61 -7.68
C ALA A 116 -2.07 -25.66 -6.73
N ASP A 117 -2.75 -25.22 -5.67
CA ASP A 117 -3.47 -26.10 -4.75
C ASP A 117 -4.68 -26.76 -5.45
N ALA A 118 -5.36 -26.04 -6.34
CA ALA A 118 -6.44 -26.57 -7.17
C ALA A 118 -5.95 -27.60 -8.21
N GLU A 119 -4.80 -27.33 -8.84
CA GLU A 119 -4.13 -28.29 -9.74
C GLU A 119 -3.77 -29.58 -8.99
N THR A 120 -3.19 -29.44 -7.79
CA THR A 120 -2.88 -30.58 -6.91
C THR A 120 -4.13 -31.37 -6.52
N LEU A 121 -5.24 -30.68 -6.25
CA LEU A 121 -6.51 -31.32 -5.92
C LEU A 121 -7.08 -32.10 -7.12
N TYR A 122 -7.01 -31.53 -8.32
CA TYR A 122 -7.43 -32.21 -9.54
C TYR A 122 -6.55 -33.40 -9.89
N ASP A 123 -5.23 -33.31 -9.69
CA ASP A 123 -4.35 -34.46 -9.90
C ASP A 123 -4.64 -35.60 -8.91
N LYS A 124 -4.98 -35.28 -7.65
CA LYS A 124 -5.44 -36.27 -6.67
C LYS A 124 -6.75 -36.95 -7.07
N SER A 125 -7.66 -36.27 -7.76
CA SER A 125 -8.90 -36.94 -8.21
C SER A 125 -8.65 -38.01 -9.28
N LYS A 126 -7.47 -38.03 -9.90
CA LYS A 126 -7.04 -39.07 -10.85
C LYS A 126 -6.46 -40.30 -10.15
N GLU A 127 -6.19 -40.25 -8.84
CA GLU A 127 -5.69 -41.40 -8.11
C GLU A 127 -6.81 -42.44 -7.94
N VAL A 128 -6.63 -43.62 -8.54
CA VAL A 128 -7.56 -44.74 -8.41
C VAL A 128 -7.26 -45.51 -7.12
N PRO A 129 -8.21 -45.63 -6.17
CA PRO A 129 -7.98 -46.41 -4.96
C PRO A 129 -7.72 -47.88 -5.26
N TRP A 130 -6.75 -48.50 -4.58
CA TRP A 130 -6.30 -49.88 -4.83
C TRP A 130 -7.40 -50.96 -4.71
N PHE A 131 -8.50 -50.66 -4.02
CA PHE A 131 -9.63 -51.56 -3.82
C PHE A 131 -10.67 -51.48 -4.95
N VAL A 132 -10.56 -50.51 -5.87
CA VAL A 132 -11.39 -50.42 -7.08
C VAL A 132 -10.75 -51.33 -8.13
N THR A 133 -11.43 -52.43 -8.47
CA THR A 133 -10.89 -53.44 -9.41
C THR A 133 -11.75 -53.63 -10.65
N GLU A 134 -12.98 -53.13 -10.61
CA GLU A 134 -14.02 -53.34 -11.60
C GLU A 134 -14.07 -52.27 -12.69
N LEU A 135 -13.50 -51.09 -12.43
CA LEU A 135 -13.47 -49.96 -13.36
C LEU A 135 -12.05 -49.73 -13.88
N THR A 136 -11.94 -49.47 -15.19
CA THR A 136 -10.72 -48.98 -15.82
C THR A 136 -10.45 -47.52 -15.41
N TYR A 137 -9.22 -47.06 -15.66
CA TYR A 137 -8.85 -45.66 -15.40
C TYR A 137 -9.76 -44.68 -16.16
N ASP A 138 -10.01 -44.96 -17.44
CA ASP A 138 -10.86 -44.11 -18.31
C ASP A 138 -12.31 -44.07 -17.80
N GLU A 139 -12.88 -45.20 -17.35
CA GLU A 139 -14.24 -45.23 -16.78
C GLU A 139 -14.34 -44.44 -15.46
N ILE A 140 -13.27 -44.44 -14.65
CA ILE A 140 -13.23 -43.65 -13.42
C ILE A 140 -13.14 -42.15 -13.74
N GLU A 141 -12.32 -41.78 -14.73
CA GLU A 141 -12.21 -40.40 -15.20
C GLU A 141 -13.54 -39.88 -15.76
N ASP A 142 -14.24 -40.70 -16.57
CA ASP A 142 -15.57 -40.37 -17.10
C ASP A 142 -16.61 -40.20 -15.98
N VAL A 143 -16.65 -41.09 -14.98
CA VAL A 143 -17.58 -40.97 -13.84
C VAL A 143 -17.31 -39.70 -13.02
N TYR A 144 -16.04 -39.35 -12.81
CA TYR A 144 -15.68 -38.10 -12.12
C TYR A 144 -16.07 -36.87 -12.94
N ALA A 145 -15.82 -36.89 -14.24
CA ALA A 145 -16.22 -35.81 -15.14
C ALA A 145 -17.75 -35.63 -15.19
N GLU A 146 -18.52 -36.73 -15.26
CA GLU A 146 -19.99 -36.71 -15.17
C GLU A 146 -20.49 -36.16 -13.83
N ALA A 147 -19.77 -36.43 -12.74
CA ALA A 147 -20.04 -35.84 -11.43
C ALA A 147 -19.59 -34.37 -11.29
N GLY A 148 -18.99 -33.79 -12.33
CA GLY A 148 -18.54 -32.40 -12.37
C GLY A 148 -17.13 -32.16 -11.85
N VAL A 149 -16.33 -33.22 -11.62
CA VAL A 149 -14.91 -33.14 -11.25
C VAL A 149 -14.08 -33.04 -12.52
N THR A 150 -13.95 -31.82 -13.05
CA THR A 150 -13.20 -31.54 -14.28
C THR A 150 -12.09 -30.54 -13.97
N TYR A 151 -11.09 -30.46 -14.85
CA TYR A 151 -10.04 -29.44 -14.70
C TYR A 151 -10.63 -28.02 -14.67
N ASP A 152 -11.60 -27.73 -15.54
CA ASP A 152 -12.19 -26.39 -15.61
C ASP A 152 -13.04 -26.07 -14.36
N SER A 153 -13.80 -27.03 -13.83
CA SER A 153 -14.62 -26.80 -12.63
C SER A 153 -13.79 -26.61 -11.36
N ILE A 154 -12.59 -27.18 -11.28
CA ILE A 154 -11.71 -27.04 -10.11
C ILE A 154 -10.69 -25.91 -10.33
N VAL A 155 -9.82 -26.06 -11.33
CA VAL A 155 -8.72 -25.13 -11.59
C VAL A 155 -9.22 -23.90 -12.33
N GLY A 156 -10.04 -24.09 -13.37
CA GLY A 156 -10.58 -22.99 -14.17
C GLY A 156 -11.45 -22.03 -13.36
N GLU A 157 -12.36 -22.53 -12.52
CA GLU A 157 -13.17 -21.70 -11.62
C GLU A 157 -12.32 -20.96 -10.59
N THR A 158 -11.33 -21.64 -9.99
CA THR A 158 -10.40 -21.02 -9.05
C THR A 158 -9.63 -19.88 -9.72
N GLN A 159 -9.08 -20.12 -10.92
CA GLN A 159 -8.37 -19.11 -11.69
C GLN A 159 -9.27 -17.91 -12.01
N ARG A 160 -10.48 -18.14 -12.55
CA ARG A 160 -11.44 -17.06 -12.85
C ARG A 160 -11.82 -16.25 -11.61
N HIS A 161 -11.97 -16.89 -10.45
CA HIS A 161 -12.25 -16.20 -9.21
C HIS A 161 -11.12 -15.26 -8.81
N PHE A 162 -9.88 -15.75 -8.83
CA PHE A 162 -8.71 -14.98 -8.40
C PHE A 162 -8.26 -13.94 -9.43
N ASP A 163 -8.39 -14.20 -10.74
CA ASP A 163 -8.12 -13.22 -11.79
C ASP A 163 -8.95 -11.94 -11.58
N LYS A 164 -10.23 -12.09 -11.20
CA LYS A 164 -11.09 -10.95 -10.85
C LYS A 164 -10.58 -10.17 -9.63
N LYS A 165 -9.95 -10.83 -8.65
CA LYS A 165 -9.37 -10.18 -7.46
C LYS A 165 -8.07 -9.47 -7.78
N VAL A 166 -7.20 -10.11 -8.57
CA VAL A 166 -5.94 -9.53 -9.07
C VAL A 166 -6.22 -8.30 -9.94
N SER A 167 -7.19 -8.39 -10.85
CA SER A 167 -7.60 -7.26 -11.70
C SER A 167 -8.10 -6.07 -10.87
N LYS A 168 -8.96 -6.32 -9.88
CA LYS A 168 -9.44 -5.25 -8.97
C LYS A 168 -8.32 -4.61 -8.16
N SER A 169 -7.37 -5.38 -7.64
CA SER A 169 -6.26 -4.80 -6.89
C SER A 169 -5.29 -4.03 -7.79
N ALA A 170 -5.11 -4.45 -9.05
CA ALA A 170 -4.35 -3.68 -10.04
C ALA A 170 -5.00 -2.33 -10.37
N GLU A 171 -6.34 -2.28 -10.46
CA GLU A 171 -7.07 -1.01 -10.63
C GLU A 171 -6.86 -0.06 -9.45
N ILE A 172 -6.82 -0.57 -8.23
CA ILE A 172 -6.52 0.22 -7.03
C ILE A 172 -5.08 0.75 -7.10
N VAL A 173 -4.09 -0.09 -7.41
CA VAL A 173 -2.70 0.35 -7.58
C VAL A 173 -2.63 1.48 -8.60
N LYS A 174 -3.25 1.31 -9.76
CA LYS A 174 -3.31 2.35 -10.80
C LYS A 174 -3.90 3.66 -10.28
N ALA A 175 -5.02 3.60 -9.55
CA ALA A 175 -5.65 4.81 -9.01
C ALA A 175 -4.74 5.59 -8.05
N PHE A 176 -3.98 4.89 -7.21
CA PHE A 176 -3.02 5.53 -6.29
C PHE A 176 -1.77 6.05 -7.02
N THR A 177 -1.27 5.33 -8.02
CA THR A 177 -0.17 5.83 -8.87
C THR A 177 -0.58 7.09 -9.64
N ASP A 178 -1.81 7.12 -10.17
CA ASP A 178 -2.36 8.29 -10.86
C ASP A 178 -2.50 9.47 -9.88
N LEU A 179 -2.97 9.22 -8.65
CA LEU A 179 -3.07 10.24 -7.60
C LEU A 179 -1.70 10.80 -7.20
N GLU A 180 -0.71 9.94 -6.95
CA GLU A 180 0.66 10.35 -6.63
C GLU A 180 1.25 11.21 -7.74
N THR A 181 1.08 10.80 -9.00
CA THR A 181 1.54 11.56 -10.17
C THR A 181 0.88 12.93 -10.24
N ASN A 182 -0.41 13.02 -9.95
CA ASN A 182 -1.14 14.30 -9.98
C ASN A 182 -0.70 15.23 -8.85
N ILE A 183 -0.40 14.69 -7.66
CA ILE A 183 0.15 15.47 -6.54
C ILE A 183 1.52 16.04 -6.92
N GLN A 184 2.42 15.20 -7.46
CA GLN A 184 3.75 15.62 -7.89
C GLN A 184 3.68 16.72 -8.96
N LYS A 185 2.85 16.53 -10.00
CA LYS A 185 2.65 17.56 -11.05
C LYS A 185 2.06 18.86 -10.50
N GLY A 186 1.12 18.78 -9.56
CA GLY A 186 0.53 19.98 -8.94
C GLY A 186 1.57 20.77 -8.16
N VAL A 187 2.45 20.09 -7.43
CA VAL A 187 3.60 20.71 -6.76
C VAL A 187 4.55 21.35 -7.78
N GLU A 188 4.96 20.61 -8.80
CA GLU A 188 5.87 21.12 -9.85
C GLU A 188 5.32 22.39 -10.53
N GLN A 189 4.05 22.37 -10.92
CA GLN A 189 3.40 23.53 -11.56
C GLN A 189 3.32 24.75 -10.64
N ALA A 190 3.06 24.55 -9.35
CA ALA A 190 3.05 25.64 -8.38
C ALA A 190 4.45 26.23 -8.19
N VAL A 191 5.50 25.40 -8.20
CA VAL A 191 6.90 25.84 -8.10
C VAL A 191 7.34 26.57 -9.37
N GLU A 192 7.03 26.05 -10.56
CA GLU A 192 7.38 26.67 -11.85
C GLU A 192 6.68 28.02 -12.06
N GLY A 193 5.45 28.15 -11.55
CA GLY A 193 4.67 29.39 -11.66
C GLY A 193 5.16 30.54 -10.77
N ASP A 194 6.05 30.26 -9.81
CA ASP A 194 6.53 31.24 -8.84
C ASP A 194 8.07 31.24 -8.74
N GLU A 195 8.69 32.23 -9.37
CA GLU A 195 10.16 32.39 -9.39
C GLU A 195 10.78 32.62 -8.00
N SER A 196 10.02 33.19 -7.05
CA SER A 196 10.51 33.38 -5.68
C SER A 196 10.51 32.05 -4.95
N LEU A 197 9.40 31.32 -5.02
CA LEU A 197 9.26 29.99 -4.43
C LEU A 197 10.32 29.02 -5.00
N ALA A 198 10.53 29.02 -6.32
CA ALA A 198 11.55 28.19 -6.96
C ALA A 198 12.97 28.53 -6.48
N ARG A 199 13.27 29.82 -6.25
CA ARG A 199 14.55 30.26 -5.69
C ARG A 199 14.71 29.80 -4.25
N ASP A 200 13.68 29.93 -3.44
CA ASP A 200 13.70 29.59 -2.01
C ASP A 200 13.86 28.07 -1.83
N ILE A 201 13.10 27.26 -2.59
CA ILE A 201 13.23 25.79 -2.60
C ILE A 201 14.63 25.35 -3.02
N ASN A 202 15.24 26.00 -4.02
CA ASN A 202 16.62 25.71 -4.39
C ASN A 202 17.61 25.98 -3.26
N GLN A 203 17.39 27.00 -2.43
CA GLN A 203 18.25 27.27 -1.28
C GLN A 203 18.04 26.25 -0.16
N TRP A 204 16.85 25.69 0.00
CA TRP A 204 16.57 24.66 1.02
C TRP A 204 17.08 23.27 0.62
N THR A 205 17.22 23.03 -0.68
CA THR A 205 17.57 21.71 -1.23
C THR A 205 19.07 21.53 -1.50
N ASN A 206 19.82 22.63 -1.70
CA ASN A 206 21.28 22.62 -1.97
C ASN A 206 22.11 22.93 -0.72
#